data_AF-A0A399QP83-F1
#
_entry.id   AF-A0A399QP83-F1
#
_cell.length_a   1.000
_cell.length_b   1.000
_cell.length_c   1.000
_cell.angle_alpha   90.00
_cell.angle_beta   90.00
_cell.angle_gamma   90.00
#
_symmetry.space_group_name_H-M   'P 1'
#
loop_
_entity.id
_entity.type
_entity.pdbx_description
1 polymer ?
#
loop_
_entity_poly.entity_id
_entity_poly.type
_entity_poly.pdbx_seq_one_letter_code
_entity_poly.pdbx_strand_id
1 'polypeptide(L)'
;MLHGHTHGFDMEHWEWAELLMLHSDTLRDEIQAALATVREGESRSRAQREGRAAAHRDEAQEATLRDRARAKILELLDSAEDDGWIAGAKLRQRLSKAQREVSDDVIAQLVEQEAIQAEEAGTDNNRGYRYQLSTKVPTD
;
A
#
# COMPACT_ATOMS: atom_id res chain seq x y z
N MET A 1 62.55 -50.32 -26.69
CA MET A 1 61.89 -49.26 -27.49
C MET A 1 60.37 -49.50 -27.41
N LEU A 2 59.66 -48.77 -26.55
CA LEU A 2 58.19 -48.81 -26.51
C LEU A 2 57.67 -48.15 -27.79
N HIS A 3 57.13 -48.94 -28.72
CA HIS A 3 56.37 -48.40 -29.85
C HIS A 3 54.96 -48.13 -29.33
N GLY A 4 54.67 -46.87 -29.02
CA GLY A 4 53.31 -46.44 -28.75
C GLY A 4 52.50 -46.53 -30.03
N HIS A 5 51.72 -47.59 -30.20
CA HIS A 5 50.62 -47.60 -31.15
C HIS A 5 49.54 -46.66 -30.62
N THR A 6 49.58 -45.38 -31.02
CA THR A 6 48.37 -44.56 -30.99
C THR A 6 47.46 -45.11 -32.08
N HIS A 7 46.44 -45.88 -31.70
CA HIS A 7 45.28 -46.07 -32.58
C HIS A 7 44.79 -44.68 -32.96
N GLY A 8 44.83 -44.37 -34.26
CA GLY A 8 44.36 -43.09 -34.77
C GLY A 8 42.86 -42.94 -34.50
N PHE A 9 42.43 -41.71 -34.26
CA PHE A 9 41.01 -41.35 -34.23
C PHE A 9 40.34 -41.87 -35.50
N ASP A 10 39.44 -42.83 -35.37
CA ASP A 10 38.61 -43.31 -36.47
C ASP A 10 37.27 -42.55 -36.51
N MET A 11 36.42 -42.89 -37.48
CA MET A 11 35.13 -42.21 -37.61
C MET A 11 34.20 -42.43 -36.43
N GLU A 12 34.29 -43.56 -35.74
CA GLU A 12 33.47 -43.83 -34.56
C GLU A 12 33.78 -42.80 -33.46
N HIS A 13 35.06 -42.45 -33.28
CA HIS A 13 35.46 -41.43 -32.30
C HIS A 13 34.92 -40.03 -32.64
N TRP A 14 34.78 -39.69 -33.93
CA TRP A 14 34.17 -38.43 -34.36
C TRP A 14 32.66 -38.40 -34.13
N GLU A 15 31.96 -39.50 -34.42
CA GLU A 15 30.53 -39.65 -34.15
C GLU A 15 30.24 -39.54 -32.65
N TRP A 16 31.06 -40.15 -31.79
CA TRP A 16 30.96 -40.01 -30.34
C TRP A 16 31.21 -38.57 -29.88
N ALA A 17 32.19 -37.88 -30.46
CA ALA A 17 32.47 -36.47 -30.14
C ALA A 17 31.30 -35.57 -30.53
N GLU A 18 30.69 -35.79 -31.69
CA GLU A 18 29.50 -35.05 -32.16
C GLU A 18 28.29 -35.28 -31.22
N LEU A 19 28.02 -36.54 -30.84
CA LEU A 19 26.97 -36.88 -29.90
C LEU A 19 27.19 -36.24 -28.51
N LEU A 20 28.44 -36.21 -28.04
CA LEU A 20 28.80 -35.56 -26.77
C LEU A 20 28.62 -34.04 -26.83
N MET A 21 28.99 -33.40 -27.94
CA MET A 21 28.78 -31.97 -28.14
C MET A 21 27.27 -31.64 -28.18
N LEU A 22 26.49 -32.40 -28.94
CA LEU A 22 25.04 -32.22 -29.02
C LEU A 22 24.36 -32.40 -27.65
N HIS A 23 24.78 -33.42 -26.89
CA HIS A 23 24.27 -33.65 -25.54
C HIS A 23 24.67 -32.53 -24.58
N SER A 24 25.91 -32.03 -24.68
CA SER A 24 26.39 -30.90 -23.89
C SER A 24 25.61 -29.62 -24.17
N ASP A 25 25.30 -29.33 -25.45
CA ASP A 25 24.50 -28.17 -25.83
C ASP A 25 23.06 -28.31 -25.34
N THR A 26 22.47 -29.51 -25.44
CA THR A 26 21.13 -29.80 -24.90
C THR A 26 21.08 -29.56 -23.39
N LEU A 27 22.05 -30.10 -22.64
CA LEU A 27 22.14 -29.89 -21.18
C LEU A 27 22.33 -28.41 -20.84
N ARG A 28 23.11 -27.68 -21.64
CA ARG A 28 23.32 -26.24 -21.44
C ARG A 28 22.01 -25.47 -21.59
N ASP A 29 21.22 -25.79 -22.60
CA ASP A 29 19.93 -25.15 -22.86
C ASP A 29 18.91 -25.49 -21.76
N GLU A 30 18.87 -26.74 -21.30
CA GLU A 30 18.03 -27.16 -20.17
C GLU A 30 18.37 -26.41 -18.88
N ILE A 31 19.67 -26.27 -18.57
CA ILE A 31 20.13 -25.51 -17.40
C ILE A 31 19.73 -24.02 -17.53
N GLN A 32 19.88 -23.43 -18.71
CA GLN A 32 19.48 -22.04 -18.93
C GLN A 32 17.97 -21.85 -18.77
N ALA A 33 17.15 -22.76 -19.30
CA ALA A 33 15.70 -22.73 -19.15
C ALA A 33 15.27 -22.89 -17.68
N ALA A 34 15.92 -23.81 -16.94
CA ALA A 34 15.69 -23.98 -15.51
C ALA A 34 16.04 -22.71 -14.72
N LEU A 35 17.20 -22.09 -14.99
CA LEU A 35 17.61 -20.84 -14.35
C LEU A 35 16.68 -19.67 -14.67
N ALA A 36 16.18 -19.57 -15.91
CA ALA A 36 15.20 -18.55 -16.30
C ALA A 36 13.90 -18.72 -15.50
N THR A 37 13.40 -19.95 -15.37
CA THR A 37 12.19 -20.27 -14.61
C THR A 37 12.33 -19.89 -13.12
N VAL A 38 13.48 -20.19 -12.50
CA VAL A 38 13.75 -19.80 -11.11
C VAL A 38 13.76 -18.28 -10.95
N ARG A 39 14.47 -17.56 -11.82
CA ARG A 39 14.54 -16.08 -11.78
C ARG A 39 13.18 -15.42 -11.96
N GLU A 40 12.34 -15.95 -12.84
CA GLU A 40 10.96 -15.48 -13.01
C GLU A 40 10.09 -15.72 -11.77
N GLY A 41 10.27 -16.87 -11.11
CA GLY A 41 9.59 -17.19 -9.85
C GLY A 41 9.98 -16.22 -8.73
N GLU A 42 11.28 -15.94 -8.58
CA GLU A 42 11.81 -14.98 -7.61
C GLU A 42 11.31 -13.56 -7.89
N SER A 43 11.35 -13.13 -9.16
CA SER A 43 10.89 -11.80 -9.58
C SER A 43 9.40 -11.60 -9.28
N ARG A 44 8.57 -12.61 -9.56
CA ARG A 44 7.14 -12.60 -9.23
C ARG A 44 6.90 -12.55 -7.73
N SER A 45 7.62 -13.36 -6.95
CA SER A 45 7.49 -13.35 -5.48
C SER A 45 7.89 -12.00 -4.89
N ARG A 46 8.98 -11.40 -5.38
CA ARG A 46 9.43 -10.06 -4.98
C ARG A 46 8.39 -8.99 -5.29
N ALA A 47 7.87 -8.97 -6.53
CA ALA A 47 6.83 -8.02 -6.93
C ALA A 47 5.56 -8.14 -6.07
N GLN A 48 5.14 -9.37 -5.73
CA GLN A 48 3.99 -9.58 -4.83
C GLN A 48 4.24 -9.08 -3.41
N ARG A 49 5.43 -9.30 -2.85
CA ARG A 49 5.78 -8.80 -1.51
C ARG A 49 5.86 -7.28 -1.49
N GLU A 50 6.51 -6.68 -2.49
CA GLU A 50 6.62 -5.23 -2.62
C GLU A 50 5.24 -4.59 -2.82
N GLY A 51 4.36 -5.19 -3.63
CA GLY A 51 2.98 -4.74 -3.82
C GLY A 51 2.15 -4.78 -2.55
N ARG A 52 2.22 -5.87 -1.77
CA ARG A 52 1.53 -5.95 -0.45
C ARG A 52 2.07 -4.92 0.52
N ALA A 53 3.39 -4.72 0.56
CA ALA A 53 4.02 -3.73 1.44
C ALA A 53 3.69 -2.28 1.02
N ALA A 54 3.41 -2.02 -0.26
CA ALA A 54 2.93 -0.72 -0.72
C ALA A 54 1.49 -0.49 -0.27
N ALA A 55 0.58 -1.45 -0.51
CA ALA A 55 -0.82 -1.36 -0.07
C ALA A 55 -0.94 -1.12 1.45
N HIS A 56 -0.19 -1.86 2.27
CA HIS A 56 -0.18 -1.65 3.72
C HIS A 56 0.37 -0.29 4.14
N ARG A 57 1.32 0.28 3.39
CA ARG A 57 1.83 1.63 3.66
C ARG A 57 0.77 2.68 3.35
N ASP A 58 0.08 2.52 2.23
CA ASP A 58 -0.97 3.46 1.81
C ASP A 58 -2.15 3.43 2.81
N GLU A 59 -2.58 2.22 3.22
CA GLU A 59 -3.60 2.03 4.27
C GLU A 59 -3.17 2.69 5.60
N ALA A 60 -1.93 2.48 6.03
CA ALA A 60 -1.41 3.06 7.27
C ALA A 60 -1.30 4.59 7.20
N GLN A 61 -0.94 5.14 6.03
CA GLN A 61 -0.89 6.58 5.81
C GLN A 61 -2.28 7.20 5.85
N GLU A 62 -3.27 6.58 5.20
CA GLU A 62 -4.66 7.02 5.22
C GLU A 62 -5.25 6.97 6.65
N ALA A 63 -5.00 5.88 7.39
CA ALA A 63 -5.39 5.77 8.79
C ALA A 63 -4.76 6.87 9.66
N THR A 64 -3.45 7.10 9.51
CA THR A 64 -2.74 8.17 10.22
C THR A 64 -3.31 9.56 9.87
N LEU A 65 -3.69 9.78 8.62
CA LEU A 65 -4.27 11.04 8.18
C LEU A 65 -5.66 11.25 8.81
N ARG A 66 -6.50 10.20 8.86
CA ARG A 66 -7.80 10.23 9.55
C ARG A 66 -7.63 10.51 11.04
N ASP A 67 -6.70 9.85 11.72
CA ASP A 67 -6.44 10.08 13.15
C ASP A 67 -5.99 11.51 13.42
N ARG A 68 -5.10 12.06 12.58
CA ARG A 68 -4.66 13.46 12.69
C ARG A 68 -5.80 14.44 12.43
N ALA A 69 -6.66 14.16 11.45
CA ALA A 69 -7.83 14.98 11.18
C ALA A 69 -8.80 14.93 12.37
N ARG A 70 -9.08 13.73 12.91
CA ARG A 70 -9.93 13.51 14.09
C ARG A 70 -9.42 14.28 15.30
N ALA A 71 -8.16 14.10 15.66
CA ALA A 71 -7.54 14.79 16.77
C ALA A 71 -7.63 16.31 16.61
N LYS A 72 -7.37 16.82 15.39
CA LYS A 72 -7.44 18.25 15.13
C LYS A 72 -8.87 18.79 15.21
N ILE A 73 -9.85 18.06 14.71
CA ILE A 73 -11.27 18.44 14.78
C ILE A 73 -11.72 18.53 16.24
N LEU A 74 -11.39 17.53 17.06
CA LEU A 74 -11.72 17.53 18.48
C LEU A 74 -11.02 18.67 19.23
N GLU A 75 -9.72 18.91 18.97
CA GLU A 75 -8.97 20.05 19.54
C GLU A 75 -9.61 21.39 19.18
N LEU A 76 -10.07 21.55 17.93
CA LEU A 76 -10.73 22.77 17.47
C LEU A 76 -12.08 22.99 18.16
N LEU A 77 -12.85 21.92 18.38
CA LEU A 77 -14.14 21.99 19.08
C LEU A 77 -13.97 22.19 20.58
N ASP A 78 -12.92 21.62 21.19
CA ASP A 78 -12.57 21.80 22.61
C ASP A 78 -12.14 23.23 22.91
N SER A 79 -11.41 23.85 21.98
CA SER A 79 -10.97 25.24 22.04
C SER A 79 -12.00 26.25 21.51
N ALA A 80 -13.25 25.83 21.29
CA ALA A 80 -14.30 26.73 20.84
C ALA A 80 -14.65 27.77 21.92
N GLU A 81 -14.59 29.05 21.56
CA GLU A 81 -15.10 30.14 22.39
C GLU A 81 -16.64 30.23 22.28
N ASP A 82 -17.29 31.00 23.16
CA ASP A 82 -18.75 31.21 23.25
C ASP A 82 -19.58 29.98 23.68
N ASP A 83 -20.60 29.61 22.90
CA ASP A 83 -21.57 28.54 23.14
C ASP A 83 -21.05 27.16 22.74
N GLY A 84 -19.79 27.08 22.30
CA GLY A 84 -19.08 25.86 21.91
C GLY A 84 -19.40 25.35 20.51
N TRP A 85 -20.21 26.08 19.73
CA TRP A 85 -20.55 25.69 18.36
C TRP A 85 -19.59 26.28 17.33
N ILE A 86 -19.09 25.43 16.43
CA ILE A 86 -18.24 25.84 15.31
C ILE A 86 -18.91 25.50 13.98
N ALA A 87 -19.07 26.51 13.12
CA ALA A 87 -19.53 26.30 11.75
C ALA A 87 -18.57 25.39 10.95
N GLY A 88 -19.10 24.43 10.20
CA GLY A 88 -18.32 23.47 9.42
C GLY A 88 -17.33 24.12 8.45
N ALA A 89 -17.70 25.25 7.85
CA ALA A 89 -16.80 26.02 6.99
C ALA A 89 -15.56 26.54 7.76
N LYS A 90 -15.75 27.06 8.98
CA LYS A 90 -14.67 27.55 9.86
C LYS A 90 -13.78 26.39 10.31
N LEU A 91 -14.38 25.24 10.59
CA LEU A 91 -13.67 24.01 10.95
C LEU A 91 -12.77 23.53 9.80
N ARG A 92 -13.31 23.39 8.58
CA ARG A 92 -12.54 23.00 7.38
C ARG A 92 -11.42 23.99 7.04
N GLN A 93 -11.63 25.29 7.20
CA GLN A 93 -10.59 26.30 6.95
C GLN A 93 -9.34 26.08 7.81
N ARG A 94 -9.51 25.61 9.05
CA ARG A 94 -8.41 25.35 10.00
C ARG A 94 -7.71 24.00 9.79
N LEU A 95 -8.27 23.13 8.95
CA LEU A 95 -7.63 21.88 8.54
C LEU A 95 -6.64 22.12 7.41
N SER A 96 -5.56 21.34 7.38
CA SER A 96 -4.65 21.27 6.23
C SER A 96 -5.34 20.68 5.00
N LYS A 97 -4.77 20.89 3.81
CA LYS A 97 -5.34 20.36 2.56
C LYS A 97 -5.62 18.86 2.62
N ALA A 98 -4.63 18.07 3.06
CA ALA A 98 -4.78 16.62 3.18
C ALA A 98 -5.87 16.21 4.19
N GLN A 99 -5.98 16.91 5.32
CA GLN A 99 -7.01 16.62 6.32
C GLN A 99 -8.42 16.96 5.82
N ARG A 100 -8.57 17.98 4.97
CA ARG A 100 -9.87 18.33 4.37
C ARG A 100 -10.40 17.24 3.43
N GLU A 101 -9.52 16.47 2.80
CA GLU A 101 -9.93 15.38 1.90
C GLU A 101 -10.63 14.25 2.67
N VAL A 102 -10.28 14.05 3.94
CA VAL A 102 -10.88 13.02 4.81
C VAL A 102 -11.81 13.59 5.88
N SER A 103 -12.00 14.91 5.94
CA SER A 103 -12.68 15.54 7.08
C SER A 103 -14.16 15.20 7.16
N ASP A 104 -14.82 15.04 6.02
CA ASP A 104 -16.26 14.78 5.99
C ASP A 104 -16.59 13.39 6.54
N ASP A 105 -15.80 12.38 6.15
CA ASP A 105 -15.90 11.03 6.71
C ASP A 105 -15.61 11.02 8.21
N VAL A 106 -14.56 11.74 8.64
CA VAL A 106 -14.19 11.82 10.06
C VAL A 106 -15.28 12.51 10.88
N ILE A 107 -15.89 13.58 10.36
CA ILE A 107 -17.02 14.25 11.03
C ILE A 107 -18.21 13.31 11.13
N ALA A 108 -18.56 12.60 10.06
CA ALA A 108 -19.65 11.63 10.07
C ALA A 108 -19.44 10.55 11.13
N GLN A 109 -18.23 9.99 11.22
CA GLN A 109 -17.87 9.01 12.24
C GLN A 109 -17.94 9.58 13.66
N LEU A 110 -17.47 10.82 13.88
CA LEU A 110 -17.53 11.47 15.19
C LEU A 110 -18.98 11.75 15.62
N VAL A 111 -19.88 12.07 14.69
CA VAL A 111 -21.32 12.22 14.95
C VAL A 111 -21.95 10.87 15.28
N GLU A 112 -21.65 9.83 14.49
CA GLU A 112 -22.14 8.46 14.72
C GLU A 112 -21.69 7.90 16.08
N GLN A 113 -20.45 8.20 16.49
CA GLN A 113 -19.89 7.83 17.79
C GLN A 113 -20.42 8.70 18.95
N GLU A 114 -21.33 9.63 18.68
CA GLU A 114 -21.83 10.63 19.62
C GLU A 114 -20.73 11.45 20.31
N ALA A 115 -19.53 11.55 19.71
CA ALA A 115 -18.42 12.33 20.22
C ALA A 115 -18.63 13.84 19.95
N ILE A 116 -19.34 14.16 18.87
CA ILE A 116 -19.74 15.52 18.50
C ILE A 116 -21.23 15.56 18.17
N GLN A 117 -21.85 16.72 18.38
CA GLN A 117 -23.20 17.01 17.93
C GLN A 117 -23.14 17.82 16.64
N ALA A 118 -24.12 17.61 15.77
CA ALA A 118 -24.28 18.36 14.53
C ALA A 118 -25.67 19.00 14.50
N GLU A 119 -25.72 20.27 14.13
CA GLU A 119 -26.97 21.02 13.96
C GLU A 119 -26.94 21.75 12.63
N GLU A 120 -28.06 21.71 11.90
CA GLU A 120 -28.21 22.48 10.67
C GLU A 120 -28.23 23.97 11.02
N ALA A 121 -27.36 24.75 10.39
CA ALA A 121 -27.23 26.19 10.58
C ALA A 121 -27.23 26.89 9.23
N GLY A 122 -28.17 27.81 9.03
CA GLY A 122 -28.29 28.57 7.78
C GLY A 122 -29.64 29.26 7.61
N THR A 123 -29.68 30.30 6.79
CA THR A 123 -30.92 30.88 6.24
C THR A 123 -31.22 30.28 4.87
N ASP A 124 -32.42 30.49 4.32
CA ASP A 124 -33.00 29.80 3.13
C ASP A 124 -32.06 29.57 1.92
N ASN A 125 -31.00 30.36 1.76
CA ASN A 125 -30.03 30.24 0.65
C ASN A 125 -28.61 29.76 1.02
N ASN A 126 -28.32 29.46 2.30
CA ASN A 126 -26.99 28.98 2.71
C ASN A 126 -27.10 28.00 3.89
N ARG A 127 -27.55 26.78 3.60
CA ARG A 127 -27.59 25.68 4.56
C ARG A 127 -26.19 25.14 4.81
N GLY A 128 -25.78 25.11 6.06
CA GLY A 128 -24.57 24.49 6.55
C GLY A 128 -24.84 23.71 7.81
N TYR A 129 -23.77 23.16 8.39
CA TYR A 129 -23.83 22.52 9.70
C TYR A 129 -22.89 23.23 10.66
N ARG A 130 -23.27 23.30 11.92
CA ARG A 130 -22.40 23.65 13.04
C ARG A 130 -22.21 22.41 13.92
N TYR A 131 -21.04 22.33 14.55
CA TYR A 131 -20.63 21.19 15.35
C TYR A 131 -20.15 21.63 16.73
N GLN A 132 -20.37 20.80 17.73
CA GLN A 132 -19.91 21.00 19.11
C GLN A 132 -19.50 19.65 19.71
N LEU A 133 -18.60 19.64 20.70
CA LEU A 133 -18.32 18.42 21.49
C LEU A 133 -19.59 17.93 22.20
N SER A 134 -19.81 16.63 22.17
CA SER A 134 -20.92 16.04 22.92
C SER A 134 -20.62 16.05 24.43
N THR A 135 -21.62 16.44 25.22
CA THR A 135 -21.56 16.39 26.69
C THR A 135 -22.05 15.05 27.26
N LYS A 136 -22.48 14.12 26.41
CA LYS A 136 -22.88 12.79 26.84
C LYS A 136 -21.63 12.02 27.29
N VAL A 137 -21.55 11.75 28.59
CA VAL A 137 -20.56 10.82 29.15
C VAL A 137 -20.81 9.45 28.53
N PRO A 138 -19.81 8.79 27.92
CA PRO A 138 -19.98 7.42 27.46
C PRO A 138 -20.27 6.55 28.69
N THR A 139 -21.49 6.03 28.78
CA THR A 139 -21.80 4.91 29.67
C THR A 139 -21.14 3.66 29.10
N ASP A 140 -20.11 3.18 29.80
CA ASP A 140 -19.49 1.86 29.62
C ASP A 140 -20.53 0.72 29.59
#